data_AF-A0A800C7W3-F1
#
_entry.id   AF-A0A800C7W3-F1
#
_cell.length_a   1.000
_cell.length_b   1.000
_cell.length_c   1.000
_cell.angle_alpha   90.00
_cell.angle_beta   90.00
_cell.angle_gamma   90.00
#
_symmetry.space_group_name_H-M   'P 1'
#
loop_
_entity.id
_entity.type
_entity.pdbx_description
1 polymer ?
#
loop_
_entity_poly.entity_id
_entity_poly.type
_entity_poly.pdbx_seq_one_letter_code
_entity_poly.pdbx_strand_id
1 'polypeptide(L)'
;GAHEVPHWNTISISGYHIREAGSTAVQELAFTLADGIAYVEAALERGLDVDAFAPRLSFFFNAHIDFFEEIAKYRAARRMWADIMKNRFKAKSERSLWLRFHTQTAGCSLTAQQPFNNVVRTAVEALSAVLGGTQSLHTNSFDEVLAIPTEEAATIALRTQQILAEETGVANTIDPLGGSYFVESLTNEMEQAAYEYIEKIDAMGGMLEAIERNYPQMEIADAAYRFQRELDQNSRTMVGVNKHVTDDDLPVDIYHADEALEERQIARTQEVKNSRDEKRVKECLERLGHACTNDENVMPLLIEAASAYATLQEMCDVFRDVFGVYRDPGTF
;
A
#
# COMPACT_ATOMS: atom_id res chain seq x y z
N GLY A 1 -7.62 14.86 12.04
CA GLY A 1 -7.19 14.88 10.63
C GLY A 1 -7.53 16.21 9.98
N ALA A 2 -8.76 16.34 9.47
CA ALA A 2 -9.21 17.51 8.70
C ALA A 2 -9.07 18.87 9.42
N HIS A 3 -9.33 18.94 10.74
CA HIS A 3 -9.29 20.20 11.50
C HIS A 3 -7.89 20.55 12.03
N GLU A 4 -7.23 19.61 12.70
CA GLU A 4 -5.99 19.88 13.44
C GLU A 4 -4.71 19.79 12.59
N VAL A 5 -4.70 18.94 11.56
CA VAL A 5 -3.51 18.68 10.72
C VAL A 5 -3.88 18.72 9.24
N PRO A 6 -4.33 19.87 8.72
CA PRO A 6 -4.98 19.99 7.42
C PRO A 6 -4.04 19.73 6.23
N HIS A 7 -2.74 19.51 6.44
CA HIS A 7 -1.77 19.14 5.41
C HIS A 7 -1.37 17.66 5.42
N TRP A 8 -1.81 16.90 6.43
CA TRP A 8 -1.50 15.48 6.58
C TRP A 8 -2.39 14.61 5.69
N ASN A 9 -1.83 13.65 4.97
CA ASN A 9 -2.62 12.62 4.28
C ASN A 9 -3.05 11.59 5.33
N THR A 10 -4.35 11.48 5.61
CA THR A 10 -4.87 10.76 6.78
C THR A 10 -4.86 9.25 6.64
N ILE A 11 -4.81 8.76 5.41
CA ILE A 11 -4.76 7.34 5.08
C ILE A 11 -4.10 7.15 3.72
N SER A 12 -3.39 6.03 3.58
CA SER A 12 -2.95 5.50 2.30
C SER A 12 -3.79 4.26 2.00
N ILE A 13 -4.79 4.40 1.13
CA ILE A 13 -5.68 3.32 0.70
C ILE A 13 -4.89 2.46 -0.28
N SER A 14 -4.54 1.25 0.14
CA SER A 14 -3.35 0.59 -0.40
C SER A 14 -3.69 -0.72 -1.11
N GLY A 15 -3.36 -0.78 -2.40
CA GLY A 15 -3.38 -1.98 -3.24
C GLY A 15 -2.04 -2.70 -3.31
N TYR A 16 -0.94 -2.06 -2.89
CA TYR A 16 0.39 -2.64 -2.98
C TYR A 16 0.47 -4.07 -2.41
N HIS A 17 0.02 -4.25 -1.18
CA HIS A 17 0.03 -5.55 -0.50
C HIS A 17 -1.00 -6.54 -1.06
N ILE A 18 -2.08 -6.06 -1.70
CA ILE A 18 -3.04 -6.91 -2.41
C ILE A 18 -2.36 -7.55 -3.63
N ARG A 19 -1.59 -6.74 -4.38
CA ARG A 19 -0.81 -7.20 -5.53
C ARG A 19 0.34 -8.10 -5.14
N GLU A 20 1.09 -7.76 -4.09
CA GLU A 20 2.19 -8.59 -3.56
C GLU A 20 1.69 -9.96 -3.07
N ALA A 21 0.46 -10.03 -2.53
CA ALA A 21 -0.17 -11.30 -2.14
C ALA A 21 -0.58 -12.18 -3.34
N GLY A 22 -0.49 -11.68 -4.57
CA GLY A 22 -0.69 -12.43 -5.81
C GLY A 22 -1.95 -12.08 -6.61
N SER A 23 -2.60 -10.95 -6.32
CA SER A 23 -3.75 -10.50 -7.10
C SER A 23 -3.36 -10.14 -8.54
N THR A 24 -4.35 -10.12 -9.43
CA THR A 24 -4.24 -9.44 -10.75
C THR A 24 -4.27 -7.91 -10.59
N ALA A 25 -3.88 -7.15 -11.63
CA ALA A 25 -3.96 -5.69 -11.63
C ALA A 25 -5.40 -5.19 -11.50
N VAL A 26 -6.35 -5.91 -12.13
CA VAL A 26 -7.79 -5.65 -12.02
C VAL A 26 -8.26 -5.82 -10.58
N GLN A 27 -7.88 -6.92 -9.91
CA GLN A 27 -8.24 -7.18 -8.52
C GLN A 27 -7.62 -6.15 -7.57
N GLU A 28 -6.33 -5.81 -7.76
CA GLU A 28 -5.68 -4.73 -6.99
C GLU A 28 -6.48 -3.43 -7.12
N LEU A 29 -6.79 -3.02 -8.35
CA LEU A 29 -7.54 -1.81 -8.62
C LEU A 29 -8.92 -1.82 -7.96
N ALA A 30 -9.69 -2.88 -8.21
CA ALA A 30 -11.06 -2.99 -7.72
C ALA A 30 -11.13 -3.03 -6.18
N PHE A 31 -10.32 -3.87 -5.54
CA PHE A 31 -10.35 -4.03 -4.08
C PHE A 31 -9.85 -2.77 -3.38
N THR A 32 -8.84 -2.10 -3.92
CA THR A 32 -8.36 -0.82 -3.36
C THR A 32 -9.41 0.28 -3.46
N LEU A 33 -10.10 0.40 -4.59
CA LEU A 33 -11.17 1.40 -4.74
C LEU A 33 -12.39 1.05 -3.89
N ALA A 34 -12.72 -0.24 -3.72
CA ALA A 34 -13.78 -0.70 -2.83
C ALA A 34 -13.47 -0.40 -1.36
N ASP A 35 -12.22 -0.59 -0.92
CA ASP A 35 -11.76 -0.14 0.40
C ASP A 35 -11.91 1.38 0.53
N GLY A 36 -11.52 2.14 -0.50
CA GLY A 36 -11.68 3.59 -0.53
C GLY A 36 -13.13 4.05 -0.40
N ILE A 37 -14.06 3.37 -1.07
CA ILE A 37 -15.51 3.57 -0.94
C ILE A 37 -15.94 3.35 0.52
N ALA A 38 -15.54 2.22 1.12
CA ALA A 38 -15.89 1.89 2.50
C ALA A 38 -15.33 2.92 3.51
N TYR A 39 -14.11 3.42 3.31
CA TYR A 39 -13.55 4.48 4.15
C TYR A 39 -14.32 5.80 4.03
N VAL A 40 -14.76 6.17 2.82
CA VAL A 40 -15.59 7.37 2.61
C VAL A 40 -16.94 7.20 3.29
N GLU A 41 -17.58 6.03 3.16
CA GLU A 41 -18.85 5.70 3.83
C GLU A 41 -18.72 5.79 5.35
N ALA A 42 -17.69 5.17 5.94
CA ALA A 42 -17.45 5.22 7.39
C ALA A 42 -17.21 6.65 7.91
N ALA A 43 -16.56 7.51 7.13
CA ALA A 43 -16.36 8.92 7.50
C ALA A 43 -17.68 9.73 7.42
N LEU A 44 -18.51 9.45 6.41
CA LEU A 44 -19.84 10.06 6.26
C LEU A 44 -20.79 9.62 7.39
N GLU A 45 -20.74 8.35 7.80
CA GLU A 45 -21.52 7.82 8.93
C GLU A 45 -21.19 8.54 10.25
N ARG A 46 -19.93 8.97 10.41
CA ARG A 46 -19.48 9.81 11.53
C ARG A 46 -19.81 11.30 11.36
N GLY A 47 -20.56 11.67 10.33
CA GLY A 47 -21.05 13.03 10.10
C GLY A 47 -20.04 13.99 9.49
N LEU A 48 -18.92 13.51 8.94
CA LEU A 48 -17.96 14.35 8.23
C LEU A 48 -18.49 14.69 6.83
N ASP A 49 -18.34 15.93 6.40
CA ASP A 49 -18.59 16.31 5.00
C ASP A 49 -17.50 15.70 4.10
N VAL A 50 -17.89 15.11 2.96
CA VAL A 50 -16.97 14.45 2.03
C VAL A 50 -15.83 15.37 1.60
N ASP A 51 -16.14 16.65 1.35
CA ASP A 51 -15.17 17.64 0.91
C ASP A 51 -14.23 18.11 2.03
N ALA A 52 -14.53 17.80 3.30
CA ALA A 52 -13.67 18.12 4.44
C ALA A 52 -12.49 17.15 4.58
N PHE A 53 -12.62 15.90 4.13
CA PHE A 53 -11.58 14.87 4.30
C PHE A 53 -11.07 14.25 2.99
N ALA A 54 -11.91 14.12 1.95
CA ALA A 54 -11.51 13.50 0.69
C ALA A 54 -10.25 14.11 0.04
N PRO A 55 -10.02 15.45 0.09
CA PRO A 55 -8.79 16.06 -0.41
C PRO A 55 -7.49 15.58 0.24
N ARG A 56 -7.59 14.83 1.35
CA ARG A 56 -6.48 14.25 2.11
C ARG A 56 -6.40 12.72 2.05
N LEU A 57 -7.32 12.06 1.36
CA LEU A 57 -7.14 10.67 0.98
C LEU A 57 -5.97 10.56 -0.01
N SER A 58 -5.16 9.53 0.19
CA SER A 58 -4.11 9.12 -0.75
C SER A 58 -4.19 7.62 -0.95
N PHE A 59 -3.60 7.16 -2.03
CA PHE A 59 -3.59 5.77 -2.44
C PHE A 59 -2.17 5.24 -2.52
N PHE A 60 -2.02 3.92 -2.57
CA PHE A 60 -0.73 3.28 -2.73
C PHE A 60 -0.86 2.03 -3.57
N PHE A 61 -0.19 2.01 -4.72
CA PHE A 61 -0.26 0.91 -5.67
C PHE A 61 1.10 0.26 -5.92
N ASN A 62 1.05 -0.97 -6.41
CA ASN A 62 2.21 -1.70 -6.89
C ASN A 62 2.54 -1.34 -8.33
N ALA A 63 3.82 -1.25 -8.70
CA ALA A 63 4.28 -1.28 -10.09
C ALA A 63 4.89 -2.65 -10.40
N HIS A 64 4.10 -3.50 -11.04
CA HIS A 64 4.49 -4.84 -11.44
C HIS A 64 5.19 -4.88 -12.80
N ILE A 65 5.82 -6.01 -13.14
CA ILE A 65 6.65 -6.15 -14.34
C ILE A 65 5.91 -5.98 -15.68
N ASP A 66 4.57 -6.06 -15.71
CA ASP A 66 3.80 -5.81 -16.95
C ASP A 66 3.63 -4.32 -17.18
N PHE A 67 4.56 -3.76 -17.94
CA PHE A 67 4.73 -2.32 -18.13
C PHE A 67 3.45 -1.57 -18.56
N PHE A 68 2.71 -2.08 -19.55
CA PHE A 68 1.55 -1.37 -20.08
C PHE A 68 0.30 -1.61 -19.22
N GLU A 69 0.16 -2.81 -18.64
CA GLU A 69 -0.92 -3.12 -17.70
C GLU A 69 -0.92 -2.14 -16.52
N GLU A 70 0.25 -1.89 -15.94
CA GLU A 70 0.39 -0.98 -14.79
C GLU A 70 0.07 0.48 -15.16
N ILE A 71 0.55 0.96 -16.31
CA ILE A 71 0.22 2.31 -16.80
C ILE A 71 -1.30 2.46 -16.99
N ALA A 72 -1.94 1.47 -17.61
CA ALA A 72 -3.39 1.45 -17.80
C ALA A 72 -4.14 1.43 -16.46
N LYS A 73 -3.68 0.63 -15.48
CA LYS A 73 -4.24 0.55 -14.12
C LYS A 73 -4.26 1.92 -13.45
N TYR A 74 -3.15 2.67 -13.46
CA TYR A 74 -3.10 3.99 -12.82
C TYR A 74 -4.01 5.02 -13.48
N ARG A 75 -4.10 4.99 -14.81
CA ARG A 75 -4.99 5.88 -15.57
C ARG A 75 -6.46 5.56 -15.28
N ALA A 76 -6.83 4.28 -15.28
CA ALA A 76 -8.15 3.80 -14.93
C ALA A 76 -8.52 4.19 -13.49
N ALA A 77 -7.61 3.97 -12.53
CA ALA A 77 -7.82 4.32 -11.13
C ALA A 77 -8.24 5.77 -10.93
N ARG A 78 -7.53 6.72 -11.56
CA ARG A 78 -7.87 8.16 -11.47
C ARG A 78 -9.25 8.46 -12.05
N ARG A 79 -9.58 7.87 -13.20
CA ARG A 79 -10.87 8.10 -13.87
C ARG A 79 -12.03 7.52 -13.06
N MET A 80 -11.88 6.29 -12.59
CA MET A 80 -12.86 5.60 -11.74
C MET A 80 -13.09 6.35 -10.43
N TRP A 81 -12.03 6.71 -9.71
CA TRP A 81 -12.17 7.41 -8.43
C TRP A 81 -12.84 8.77 -8.57
N ALA A 82 -12.49 9.53 -9.61
CA ALA A 82 -13.16 10.80 -9.89
C ALA A 82 -14.66 10.61 -10.17
N ASP A 83 -15.03 9.55 -10.90
CA ASP A 83 -16.44 9.22 -11.16
C ASP A 83 -17.17 8.81 -9.88
N ILE A 84 -16.60 7.89 -9.09
CA ILE A 84 -17.14 7.42 -7.81
C ILE A 84 -17.39 8.61 -6.86
N MET A 85 -16.38 9.45 -6.63
CA MET A 85 -16.49 10.60 -5.72
C MET A 85 -17.56 11.61 -6.18
N LYS A 86 -17.67 11.83 -7.49
CA LYS A 86 -18.65 12.75 -8.07
C LYS A 86 -20.07 12.16 -8.06
N ASN A 87 -20.23 10.91 -8.44
CA ASN A 87 -21.54 10.31 -8.71
C ASN A 87 -22.10 9.56 -7.52
N ARG A 88 -21.30 8.79 -6.78
CA ARG A 88 -21.74 8.08 -5.57
C ARG A 88 -21.81 9.04 -4.37
N PHE A 89 -20.75 9.80 -4.13
CA PHE A 89 -20.62 10.64 -2.93
C PHE A 89 -20.98 12.12 -3.11
N LYS A 90 -21.29 12.54 -4.34
CA LYS A 90 -21.70 13.92 -4.67
C LYS A 90 -20.70 14.99 -4.18
N ALA A 91 -19.41 14.65 -4.17
CA ALA A 91 -18.36 15.59 -3.81
C ALA A 91 -18.39 16.82 -4.74
N LYS A 92 -18.27 18.01 -4.16
CA LYS A 92 -18.41 19.28 -4.90
C LYS A 92 -17.05 19.91 -5.19
N SER A 93 -16.05 19.65 -4.35
CA SER A 93 -14.70 20.13 -4.56
C SER A 93 -14.01 19.30 -5.63
N GLU A 94 -13.41 19.97 -6.62
CA GLU A 94 -12.56 19.31 -7.63
C GLU A 94 -11.44 18.49 -6.98
N ARG A 95 -10.88 19.00 -5.87
CA ARG A 95 -9.79 18.34 -5.15
C ARG A 95 -10.21 17.01 -4.50
N SER A 96 -11.48 16.85 -4.18
CA SER A 96 -12.03 15.60 -3.64
C SER A 96 -12.11 14.49 -4.70
N LEU A 97 -12.05 14.85 -5.99
CA LEU A 97 -12.07 13.90 -7.11
C LEU A 97 -10.67 13.36 -7.44
N TRP A 98 -9.62 13.95 -6.88
CA TRP A 98 -8.24 13.59 -7.22
C TRP A 98 -7.84 12.28 -6.53
N LEU A 99 -7.42 11.30 -7.32
CA LEU A 99 -6.67 10.15 -6.81
C LEU A 99 -5.18 10.50 -6.84
N ARG A 100 -4.61 10.76 -5.66
CA ARG A 100 -3.17 10.96 -5.47
C ARG A 100 -2.57 9.69 -4.91
N PHE A 101 -1.49 9.18 -5.49
CA PHE A 101 -0.96 7.89 -5.09
C PHE A 101 0.57 7.86 -4.96
N HIS A 102 1.01 7.03 -4.01
CA HIS A 102 2.34 6.47 -3.94
C HIS A 102 2.41 5.21 -4.81
N THR A 103 3.59 4.90 -5.31
CA THR A 103 3.87 3.63 -5.99
C THR A 103 5.11 3.00 -5.42
N GLN A 104 5.11 1.68 -5.28
CA GLN A 104 6.31 0.89 -4.98
C GLN A 104 6.45 -0.17 -6.06
N THR A 105 7.66 -0.38 -6.57
CA THR A 105 7.96 -1.47 -7.49
C THR A 105 7.67 -2.83 -6.85
N ALA A 106 7.33 -3.84 -7.63
CA ALA A 106 6.92 -5.13 -7.08
C ALA A 106 8.08 -5.84 -6.37
N GLY A 107 7.87 -6.27 -5.12
CA GLY A 107 8.81 -7.11 -4.39
C GLY A 107 8.76 -8.54 -4.92
N CYS A 108 7.54 -9.04 -5.14
CA CYS A 108 7.24 -10.38 -5.64
C CYS A 108 7.72 -10.64 -7.08
N SER A 109 8.10 -9.61 -7.85
CA SER A 109 8.69 -9.76 -9.19
C SER A 109 10.21 -10.01 -9.14
N LEU A 110 10.86 -9.68 -8.03
CA LEU A 110 12.30 -9.77 -7.85
C LEU A 110 12.72 -11.20 -7.48
N THR A 111 13.97 -11.54 -7.78
CA THR A 111 14.49 -12.90 -7.63
C THR A 111 15.71 -12.94 -6.74
N ALA A 112 15.80 -13.98 -5.90
CA ALA A 112 17.02 -14.27 -5.13
C ALA A 112 18.17 -14.71 -6.06
N GLN A 113 17.84 -15.46 -7.11
CA GLN A 113 18.78 -15.87 -8.15
C GLN A 113 19.09 -14.68 -9.06
N GLN A 114 20.37 -14.53 -9.42
CA GLN A 114 20.84 -13.45 -10.31
C GLN A 114 20.29 -12.06 -9.90
N PRO A 115 20.56 -11.59 -8.66
CA PRO A 115 19.90 -10.42 -8.09
C PRO A 115 20.15 -9.13 -8.88
N PHE A 116 21.24 -9.01 -9.65
CA PHE A 116 21.45 -7.85 -10.53
C PHE A 116 20.40 -7.71 -11.64
N ASN A 117 19.67 -8.77 -12.01
CA ASN A 117 18.50 -8.65 -12.90
C ASN A 117 17.40 -7.77 -12.27
N ASN A 118 17.34 -7.70 -10.94
CA ASN A 118 16.37 -6.88 -10.22
C ASN A 118 16.59 -5.38 -10.45
N VAL A 119 17.80 -4.94 -10.79
CA VAL A 119 18.05 -3.55 -11.21
C VAL A 119 17.26 -3.22 -12.48
N VAL A 120 17.25 -4.13 -13.45
CA VAL A 120 16.52 -3.97 -14.71
C VAL A 120 15.01 -4.03 -14.48
N ARG A 121 14.54 -5.00 -13.68
CA ARG A 121 13.11 -5.13 -13.31
C ARG A 121 12.59 -3.84 -12.67
N THR A 122 13.28 -3.41 -11.61
CA THR A 122 12.93 -2.20 -10.86
C THR A 122 12.97 -0.96 -11.76
N ALA A 123 13.91 -0.84 -12.69
CA ALA A 123 13.97 0.29 -13.61
C ALA A 123 12.75 0.35 -14.56
N VAL A 124 12.30 -0.80 -15.07
CA VAL A 124 11.11 -0.89 -15.93
C VAL A 124 9.83 -0.61 -15.14
N GLU A 125 9.72 -1.18 -13.94
CA GLU A 125 8.59 -0.95 -13.03
C GLU A 125 8.52 0.52 -12.61
N ALA A 126 9.64 1.12 -12.21
CA ALA A 126 9.74 2.55 -11.91
C ALA A 126 9.32 3.42 -13.10
N LEU A 127 9.74 3.06 -14.33
CA LEU A 127 9.33 3.79 -15.53
C LEU A 127 7.81 3.70 -15.75
N SER A 128 7.17 2.54 -15.53
CA SER A 128 5.71 2.42 -15.62
C SER A 128 5.00 3.29 -14.57
N ALA A 129 5.54 3.40 -13.35
CA ALA A 129 5.00 4.27 -12.31
C ALA A 129 5.07 5.76 -12.70
N VAL A 130 6.20 6.18 -13.26
CA VAL A 130 6.42 7.56 -13.73
C VAL A 130 5.48 7.89 -14.88
N LEU A 131 5.43 7.06 -15.93
CA LEU A 131 4.53 7.26 -17.08
C LEU A 131 3.05 7.11 -16.69
N GLY A 132 2.77 6.31 -15.66
CA GLY A 132 1.48 6.18 -15.02
C GLY A 132 1.05 7.41 -14.23
N GLY A 133 1.95 8.36 -13.96
CA GLY A 133 1.66 9.62 -13.27
C GLY A 133 1.58 9.51 -11.76
N THR A 134 2.46 8.73 -11.13
CA THR A 134 2.56 8.63 -9.66
C THR A 134 3.03 9.95 -9.01
N GLN A 135 2.64 10.20 -7.75
CA GLN A 135 3.05 11.40 -7.00
C GLN A 135 4.27 11.17 -6.11
N SER A 136 4.58 9.91 -5.79
CA SER A 136 5.79 9.52 -5.06
C SER A 136 6.12 8.06 -5.37
N LEU A 137 7.41 7.71 -5.38
CA LEU A 137 7.86 6.40 -5.84
C LEU A 137 8.89 5.80 -4.87
N HIS A 138 8.69 4.53 -4.53
CA HIS A 138 9.69 3.67 -3.91
C HIS A 138 10.20 2.69 -4.97
N THR A 139 11.51 2.61 -5.11
CA THR A 139 12.20 1.62 -5.94
C THR A 139 12.85 0.61 -5.02
N ASN A 140 12.51 -0.66 -5.19
CA ASN A 140 13.10 -1.73 -4.40
C ASN A 140 14.59 -1.86 -4.72
N SER A 141 15.33 -2.43 -3.79
CA SER A 141 16.75 -2.69 -3.97
C SER A 141 16.97 -4.05 -4.62
N PHE A 142 18.13 -4.27 -5.23
CA PHE A 142 18.38 -5.52 -5.95
C PHE A 142 18.47 -6.75 -5.02
N ASP A 143 18.67 -6.51 -3.72
CA ASP A 143 18.80 -7.48 -2.62
C ASP A 143 17.50 -7.71 -1.84
N GLU A 144 16.36 -7.15 -2.29
CA GLU A 144 15.03 -7.19 -1.63
C GLU A 144 14.60 -8.59 -1.16
N VAL A 145 14.89 -9.63 -1.96
CA VAL A 145 14.48 -11.01 -1.68
C VAL A 145 15.34 -11.66 -0.59
N LEU A 146 16.50 -11.07 -0.29
CA LEU A 146 17.51 -11.65 0.60
C LEU A 146 17.47 -11.03 2.00
N ALA A 147 17.39 -9.70 2.08
CA ALA A 147 17.28 -8.96 3.34
C ALA A 147 16.76 -7.54 3.09
N ILE A 148 16.67 -6.75 4.17
CA ILE A 148 16.52 -5.30 4.01
C ILE A 148 17.75 -4.70 3.29
N PRO A 149 17.61 -3.58 2.57
CA PRO A 149 18.66 -3.09 1.69
C PRO A 149 19.96 -2.72 2.40
N THR A 150 21.08 -3.05 1.75
CA THR A 150 22.38 -2.42 2.05
C THR A 150 22.42 -0.96 1.55
N GLU A 151 23.41 -0.17 2.00
CA GLU A 151 23.58 1.22 1.52
C GLU A 151 23.86 1.28 0.01
N GLU A 152 24.62 0.33 -0.53
CA GLU A 152 24.89 0.22 -1.97
C GLU A 152 23.61 -0.06 -2.75
N ALA A 153 22.83 -1.05 -2.32
CA ALA A 153 21.60 -1.43 -3.00
C ALA A 153 20.54 -0.32 -2.95
N ALA A 154 20.40 0.34 -1.78
CA ALA A 154 19.55 1.52 -1.64
C ALA A 154 20.03 2.70 -2.50
N THR A 155 21.35 2.88 -2.65
CA THR A 155 21.91 3.92 -3.53
C THR A 155 21.56 3.65 -4.99
N ILE A 156 21.67 2.41 -5.46
CA ILE A 156 21.27 2.03 -6.82
C ILE A 156 19.77 2.26 -7.02
N ALA A 157 18.93 1.85 -6.07
CA ALA A 157 17.49 2.10 -6.12
C ALA A 157 17.16 3.60 -6.25
N LEU A 158 17.85 4.47 -5.50
CA LEU A 158 17.71 5.92 -5.62
C LEU A 158 18.20 6.45 -6.98
N ARG A 159 19.35 5.97 -7.47
CA ARG A 159 19.91 6.38 -8.77
C ARG A 159 18.98 6.00 -9.92
N THR A 160 18.26 4.89 -9.83
CA THR A 160 17.22 4.53 -10.81
C THR A 160 16.18 5.65 -10.96
N GLN A 161 15.67 6.21 -9.85
CA GLN A 161 14.71 7.31 -9.93
C GLN A 161 15.33 8.60 -10.50
N GLN A 162 16.56 8.91 -10.11
CA GLN A 162 17.28 10.12 -10.57
C GLN A 162 17.58 10.06 -12.08
N ILE A 163 18.03 8.91 -12.59
CA ILE A 163 18.25 8.71 -14.03
C ILE A 163 16.94 8.86 -14.80
N LEU A 164 15.85 8.26 -14.33
CA LEU A 164 14.53 8.43 -14.94
C LEU A 164 14.11 9.90 -14.98
N ALA A 165 14.26 10.62 -13.87
CA ALA A 165 13.86 12.02 -13.77
C ALA A 165 14.74 12.98 -14.60
N GLU A 166 16.05 12.78 -14.60
CA GLU A 166 17.03 13.77 -15.09
C GLU A 166 17.59 13.46 -16.48
N GLU A 167 17.67 12.19 -16.88
CA GLU A 167 18.38 11.78 -18.11
C GLU A 167 17.44 11.28 -19.22
N THR A 168 16.33 10.61 -18.88
CA THR A 168 15.51 9.94 -19.90
C THR A 168 14.53 10.84 -20.65
N GLY A 169 14.24 12.03 -20.11
CA GLY A 169 13.27 12.98 -20.69
C GLY A 169 11.81 12.61 -20.53
N VAL A 170 11.48 11.51 -19.83
CA VAL A 170 10.09 11.04 -19.62
C VAL A 170 9.27 12.01 -18.78
N ALA A 171 9.92 12.87 -17.98
CA ALA A 171 9.28 13.90 -17.18
C ALA A 171 8.92 15.17 -17.99
N ASN A 172 9.35 15.29 -19.25
CA ASN A 172 9.21 16.52 -20.04
C ASN A 172 7.79 16.73 -20.62
N THR A 173 6.97 15.68 -20.68
CA THR A 173 5.62 15.72 -21.26
C THR A 173 4.63 15.03 -20.32
N ILE A 174 3.49 15.65 -20.08
CA ILE A 174 2.41 15.09 -19.25
C ILE A 174 1.68 13.99 -20.04
N ASP A 175 1.47 12.82 -19.43
CA ASP A 175 0.81 11.64 -20.01
C ASP A 175 1.26 11.38 -21.46
N PRO A 176 2.56 11.12 -21.72
CA PRO A 176 3.10 11.03 -23.08
C PRO A 176 2.54 9.84 -23.88
N LEU A 177 1.84 8.91 -23.21
CA LEU A 177 1.16 7.77 -23.82
C LEU A 177 -0.31 8.05 -24.14
N GLY A 178 -0.83 9.23 -23.80
CA GLY A 178 -2.18 9.66 -24.12
C GLY A 178 -2.43 9.64 -25.64
N GLY A 179 -3.55 9.03 -26.03
CA GLY A 179 -3.90 8.82 -27.45
C GLY A 179 -3.26 7.59 -28.10
N SER A 180 -2.41 6.85 -27.40
CA SER A 180 -1.97 5.51 -27.87
C SER A 180 -3.17 4.56 -27.91
N TYR A 181 -3.55 4.08 -29.10
CA TYR A 181 -4.71 3.20 -29.26
C TYR A 181 -4.68 1.99 -28.31
N PHE A 182 -3.49 1.40 -28.11
CA PHE A 182 -3.32 0.25 -27.23
C PHE A 182 -3.53 0.62 -25.76
N VAL A 183 -2.86 1.66 -25.27
CA VAL A 183 -2.94 2.06 -23.85
C VAL A 183 -4.34 2.57 -23.52
N GLU A 184 -4.99 3.29 -24.43
CA GLU A 184 -6.37 3.74 -24.23
C GLU A 184 -7.38 2.58 -24.20
N SER A 185 -7.25 1.59 -25.10
CA SER A 185 -8.10 0.38 -25.06
C SER A 185 -7.90 -0.39 -23.76
N LEU A 186 -6.64 -0.64 -23.40
CA LEU A 186 -6.29 -1.38 -22.19
C LEU A 186 -6.77 -0.67 -20.92
N THR A 187 -6.71 0.67 -20.89
CA THR A 187 -7.25 1.48 -19.78
C THR A 187 -8.77 1.30 -19.66
N ASN A 188 -9.49 1.27 -20.77
CA ASN A 188 -10.95 1.07 -20.76
C ASN A 188 -11.33 -0.36 -20.34
N GLU A 189 -10.59 -1.37 -20.83
CA GLU A 189 -10.79 -2.77 -20.45
C GLU A 189 -10.53 -3.00 -18.96
N MET A 190 -9.44 -2.42 -18.43
CA MET A 190 -9.10 -2.46 -17.01
C MET A 190 -10.19 -1.83 -16.14
N GLU A 191 -10.70 -0.67 -16.54
CA GLU A 191 -11.79 0.01 -15.83
C GLU A 191 -13.08 -0.81 -15.81
N GLN A 192 -13.49 -1.32 -16.97
CA GLN A 192 -14.69 -2.15 -17.08
C GLN A 192 -14.58 -3.39 -16.17
N ALA A 193 -13.47 -4.11 -16.25
CA ALA A 193 -13.24 -5.30 -15.44
C ALA A 193 -13.19 -4.98 -13.93
N ALA A 194 -12.62 -3.84 -13.54
CA ALA A 194 -12.58 -3.43 -12.14
C ALA A 194 -13.96 -3.03 -11.61
N TYR A 195 -14.80 -2.37 -12.41
CA TYR A 195 -16.18 -2.10 -12.03
C TYR A 195 -17.01 -3.36 -11.82
N GLU A 196 -16.80 -4.42 -12.60
CA GLU A 196 -17.49 -5.71 -12.40
C GLU A 196 -17.21 -6.30 -11.00
N TYR A 197 -15.99 -6.18 -10.50
CA TYR A 197 -15.66 -6.57 -9.13
C TYR A 197 -16.32 -5.64 -8.09
N ILE A 198 -16.28 -4.32 -8.30
CA ILE A 198 -16.90 -3.36 -7.38
C ILE A 198 -18.41 -3.58 -7.29
N GLU A 199 -19.11 -3.79 -8.41
CA GLU A 199 -20.54 -4.09 -8.45
C GLU A 199 -20.87 -5.39 -7.71
N LYS A 200 -20.03 -6.42 -7.87
CA LYS A 200 -20.18 -7.68 -7.14
C LYS A 200 -19.99 -7.49 -5.63
N ILE A 201 -19.01 -6.68 -5.21
CA ILE A 201 -18.77 -6.32 -3.80
C ILE A 201 -19.95 -5.52 -3.24
N ASP A 202 -20.44 -4.52 -3.96
CA ASP A 202 -21.62 -3.73 -3.58
C ASP A 202 -22.85 -4.63 -3.40
N ALA A 203 -23.06 -5.59 -4.31
CA ALA A 203 -24.15 -6.57 -4.22
C ALA A 203 -24.03 -7.53 -3.02
N MET A 204 -22.81 -7.73 -2.48
CA MET A 204 -22.61 -8.51 -1.25
C MET A 204 -22.97 -7.71 0.01
N GLY A 205 -22.97 -6.38 -0.05
CA GLY A 205 -23.15 -5.48 1.10
C GLY A 205 -21.99 -4.51 1.31
N GLY A 206 -21.07 -4.39 0.34
CA GLY A 206 -19.87 -3.56 0.44
C GLY A 206 -18.63 -4.33 0.90
N MET A 207 -17.50 -3.63 0.97
CA MET A 207 -16.18 -4.26 1.15
C MET A 207 -16.02 -4.95 2.50
N LEU A 208 -16.59 -4.41 3.59
CA LEU A 208 -16.54 -5.04 4.91
C LEU A 208 -17.20 -6.42 4.90
N GLU A 209 -18.43 -6.52 4.38
CA GLU A 209 -19.16 -7.79 4.27
C GLU A 209 -18.45 -8.76 3.31
N ALA A 210 -17.84 -8.26 2.23
CA ALA A 210 -17.05 -9.10 1.34
C ALA A 210 -15.81 -9.69 2.03
N ILE A 211 -15.14 -8.92 2.90
CA ILE A 211 -14.01 -9.39 3.73
C ILE A 211 -14.48 -10.42 4.75
N GLU A 212 -15.62 -10.21 5.42
CA GLU A 212 -16.19 -11.18 6.37
C GLU A 212 -16.53 -12.53 5.70
N ARG A 213 -16.91 -12.49 4.42
CA ARG A 213 -17.14 -13.68 3.59
C ARG A 213 -15.86 -14.26 2.96
N ASN A 214 -14.69 -13.69 3.25
CA ASN A 214 -13.39 -14.05 2.67
C ASN A 214 -13.32 -13.94 1.14
N TYR A 215 -14.19 -13.14 0.51
CA TYR A 215 -14.27 -13.08 -0.95
C TYR A 215 -12.98 -12.53 -1.60
N PRO A 216 -12.46 -11.34 -1.22
CA PRO A 216 -11.20 -10.84 -1.77
C PRO A 216 -10.03 -11.80 -1.53
N GLN A 217 -9.95 -12.40 -0.34
CA GLN A 217 -8.88 -13.32 0.04
C GLN A 217 -8.84 -14.56 -0.86
N MET A 218 -10.00 -15.16 -1.14
CA MET A 218 -10.10 -16.30 -2.07
C MET A 218 -9.72 -15.92 -3.50
N GLU A 219 -10.19 -14.76 -3.99
CA GLU A 219 -9.87 -14.27 -5.35
C GLU A 219 -8.35 -14.01 -5.53
N ILE A 220 -7.70 -13.51 -4.49
CA ILE A 220 -6.24 -13.29 -4.46
C ILE A 220 -5.51 -14.64 -4.43
N ALA A 221 -5.92 -15.56 -3.57
CA ALA A 221 -5.30 -16.89 -3.46
C ALA A 221 -5.40 -17.69 -4.76
N ASP A 222 -6.56 -17.64 -5.44
CA ASP A 222 -6.76 -18.29 -6.73
C ASP A 222 -5.86 -17.70 -7.83
N ALA A 223 -5.68 -16.38 -7.85
CA ALA A 223 -4.78 -15.70 -8.78
C ALA A 223 -3.31 -16.04 -8.51
N ALA A 224 -2.89 -16.03 -7.24
CA ALA A 224 -1.55 -16.41 -6.80
C ALA A 224 -1.23 -17.86 -7.18
N TYR A 225 -2.17 -18.78 -6.94
CA TYR A 225 -2.02 -20.19 -7.29
C TYR A 225 -1.91 -20.39 -8.80
N ARG A 226 -2.70 -19.67 -9.59
CA ARG A 226 -2.59 -19.70 -11.06
C ARG A 226 -1.22 -19.23 -11.53
N PHE A 227 -0.74 -18.10 -10.99
CA PHE A 227 0.58 -17.56 -11.33
C PHE A 227 1.70 -18.56 -11.02
N GLN A 228 1.68 -19.17 -9.82
CA GLN A 228 2.68 -20.17 -9.45
C GLN A 228 2.65 -21.37 -10.39
N ARG A 229 1.46 -21.87 -10.74
CA ARG A 229 1.32 -22.97 -11.70
C ARG A 229 1.88 -22.63 -13.08
N GLU A 230 1.70 -21.40 -13.54
CA GLU A 230 2.28 -20.95 -14.82
C GLU A 230 3.81 -20.95 -14.81
N LEU A 231 4.42 -20.55 -13.68
CA LEU A 231 5.86 -20.62 -13.48
C LEU A 231 6.37 -22.07 -13.46
N ASP A 232 5.72 -22.93 -12.67
CA ASP A 232 6.10 -24.34 -12.52
C ASP A 232 5.97 -25.11 -13.84
N GLN A 233 4.97 -24.76 -14.65
CA GLN A 233 4.73 -25.36 -15.97
C GLN A 233 5.56 -24.70 -17.09
N ASN A 234 6.36 -23.68 -16.78
CA ASN A 234 7.13 -22.90 -17.74
C ASN A 234 6.27 -22.22 -18.84
N SER A 235 4.97 -22.04 -18.61
CA SER A 235 4.13 -21.23 -19.51
C SER A 235 4.36 -19.73 -19.29
N ARG A 236 4.84 -19.34 -18.11
CA ARG A 236 5.34 -18.00 -17.80
C ARG A 236 6.85 -18.05 -17.52
N THR A 237 7.60 -17.18 -18.17
CA THR A 237 9.07 -17.11 -18.02
C THR A 237 9.45 -16.18 -16.88
N MET A 238 10.34 -16.65 -16.01
CA MET A 238 11.04 -15.84 -15.01
C MET A 238 12.56 -16.04 -15.17
N VAL A 239 13.22 -15.01 -15.72
CA VAL A 239 14.65 -15.04 -16.05
C VAL A 239 15.50 -15.23 -14.81
N GLY A 240 16.44 -16.18 -14.86
CA GLY A 240 17.29 -16.58 -13.75
C GLY A 240 16.68 -17.61 -12.80
N VAL A 241 15.38 -17.91 -12.95
CA VAL A 241 14.66 -18.88 -12.10
C VAL A 241 14.27 -20.12 -12.87
N ASN A 242 13.41 -19.99 -13.90
CA ASN A 242 12.95 -21.13 -14.70
C ASN A 242 13.50 -21.12 -16.14
N LYS A 243 14.15 -20.02 -16.54
CA LYS A 243 14.81 -19.88 -17.85
C LYS A 243 16.08 -19.06 -17.71
N HIS A 244 17.11 -19.39 -18.51
CA HIS A 244 18.43 -18.75 -18.43
C HIS A 244 19.09 -18.88 -17.04
N VAL A 245 18.87 -20.03 -16.40
CA VAL A 245 19.49 -20.37 -15.11
C VAL A 245 20.99 -20.54 -15.32
N THR A 246 21.77 -20.03 -14.37
CA THR A 246 23.23 -20.14 -14.32
C THR A 246 23.64 -20.80 -13.01
N ASP A 247 24.76 -21.51 -13.03
CA ASP A 247 25.31 -22.19 -11.84
C ASP A 247 26.13 -21.25 -10.92
N ASP A 248 26.23 -19.95 -11.28
CA ASP A 248 27.07 -18.99 -10.57
C ASP A 248 26.47 -18.59 -9.22
N ASP A 249 27.21 -18.85 -8.13
CA ASP A 249 27.01 -18.19 -6.85
C ASP A 249 27.46 -16.73 -6.99
N LEU A 250 26.52 -15.80 -6.99
CA LEU A 250 26.78 -14.37 -6.86
C LEU A 250 26.50 -13.96 -5.42
N PRO A 251 27.50 -13.97 -4.51
CA PRO A 251 27.30 -13.44 -3.17
C PRO A 251 27.21 -11.92 -3.28
N VAL A 252 26.00 -11.39 -3.20
CA VAL A 252 25.79 -9.98 -2.85
C VAL A 252 25.98 -9.82 -1.35
N ASP A 253 26.45 -8.66 -0.91
CA ASP A 253 26.48 -8.35 0.52
C ASP A 253 25.04 -8.22 1.03
N ILE A 254 24.77 -8.80 2.19
CA ILE A 254 23.42 -8.88 2.76
C ILE A 254 23.43 -8.16 4.09
N TYR A 255 22.41 -7.34 4.35
CA TYR A 255 22.26 -6.71 5.65
C TYR A 255 22.05 -7.76 6.76
N HIS A 256 22.86 -7.65 7.81
CA HIS A 256 22.68 -8.41 9.05
C HIS A 256 22.28 -7.47 10.18
N ALA A 257 21.13 -7.74 10.80
CA ALA A 257 20.70 -7.01 11.98
C ALA A 257 21.63 -7.29 13.17
N ASP A 258 22.06 -6.24 13.85
CA ASP A 258 22.84 -6.35 15.09
C ASP A 258 21.95 -6.85 16.24
N GLU A 259 22.22 -8.04 16.77
CA GLU A 259 21.48 -8.61 17.90
C GLU A 259 21.50 -7.71 19.14
N ALA A 260 22.55 -6.89 19.32
CA ALA A 260 22.62 -5.93 20.42
C ALA A 260 21.59 -4.77 20.29
N LEU A 261 20.88 -4.65 19.16
CA LEU A 261 19.76 -3.71 19.01
C LEU A 261 18.62 -4.04 19.98
N GLU A 262 18.31 -5.33 20.18
CA GLU A 262 17.24 -5.75 21.08
C GLU A 262 17.56 -5.34 22.52
N GLU A 263 18.76 -5.68 23.01
CA GLU A 263 19.21 -5.34 24.36
C GLU A 263 19.18 -3.82 24.60
N ARG A 264 19.66 -3.03 23.62
CA ARG A 264 19.61 -1.56 23.68
C ARG A 264 18.19 -1.02 23.70
N GLN A 265 17.28 -1.58 22.91
CA GLN A 265 15.88 -1.15 22.88
C GLN A 265 15.15 -1.49 24.18
N ILE A 266 15.42 -2.66 24.77
CA ILE A 266 14.89 -3.06 26.08
C ILE A 266 15.38 -2.09 27.15
N ALA A 267 16.68 -1.83 27.22
CA ALA A 267 17.27 -0.91 28.18
C ALA A 267 16.67 0.51 28.07
N ARG A 268 16.56 1.05 26.85
CA ARG A 268 15.93 2.36 26.61
C ARG A 268 14.48 2.40 27.06
N THR A 269 13.72 1.34 26.80
CA THR A 269 12.31 1.26 27.21
C THR A 269 12.18 1.20 28.73
N GLN A 270 13.04 0.43 29.40
CA GLN A 270 13.07 0.37 30.86
C GLN A 270 13.45 1.72 31.49
N GLU A 271 14.43 2.42 30.93
CA GLU A 271 14.82 3.77 31.38
C GLU A 271 13.65 4.75 31.30
N VAL A 272 12.92 4.76 30.19
CA VAL A 272 11.71 5.59 30.03
C VAL A 272 10.65 5.22 31.08
N LYS A 273 10.38 3.92 31.29
CA LYS A 273 9.40 3.47 32.30
C LYS A 273 9.80 3.82 33.73
N ASN A 274 11.11 3.81 34.04
CA ASN A 274 11.60 4.12 35.38
C ASN A 274 11.67 5.63 35.69
N SER A 275 11.73 6.47 34.66
CA SER A 275 11.92 7.93 34.81
C SER A 275 10.66 8.76 34.57
N ARG A 276 9.63 8.20 33.93
CA ARG A 276 8.37 8.90 33.64
C ARG A 276 7.51 9.12 34.89
N ASP A 277 6.56 10.05 34.78
CA ASP A 277 5.49 10.21 35.78
C ASP A 277 4.45 9.10 35.61
N GLU A 278 4.60 8.04 36.40
CA GLU A 278 3.73 6.86 36.33
C GLU A 278 2.26 7.19 36.64
N LYS A 279 1.99 8.17 37.51
CA LYS A 279 0.63 8.59 37.83
C LYS A 279 0.00 9.25 36.61
N ARG A 280 0.74 10.15 35.94
CA ARG A 280 0.28 10.82 34.72
C ARG A 280 -0.01 9.84 33.59
N VAL A 281 0.86 8.85 33.37
CA VAL A 281 0.65 7.80 32.37
C VAL A 281 -0.64 7.05 32.63
N LYS A 282 -0.84 6.59 33.87
CA LYS A 282 -2.04 5.86 34.26
C LYS A 282 -3.32 6.69 34.03
N GLU A 283 -3.32 7.96 34.43
CA GLU A 283 -4.46 8.87 34.17
C GLU A 283 -4.75 9.03 32.67
N CYS A 284 -3.72 9.15 31.82
CA CYS A 284 -3.88 9.24 30.38
C CYS A 284 -4.46 7.95 29.77
N LEU A 285 -3.98 6.78 30.19
CA LEU A 285 -4.45 5.48 29.71
C LEU A 285 -5.89 5.18 30.16
N GLU A 286 -6.26 5.54 31.39
CA GLU A 286 -7.64 5.43 31.89
C GLU A 286 -8.60 6.30 31.07
N ARG A 287 -8.21 7.54 30.78
CA ARG A 287 -8.99 8.44 29.90
C ARG A 287 -9.14 7.88 28.49
N LEU A 288 -8.06 7.31 27.93
CA LEU A 288 -8.10 6.65 26.63
C LEU A 288 -9.12 5.51 26.62
N GLY A 289 -9.11 4.65 27.65
CA GLY A 289 -10.07 3.56 27.79
C GLY A 289 -11.52 4.03 27.87
N HIS A 290 -11.79 5.10 28.63
CA HIS A 290 -13.12 5.71 28.68
C HIS A 290 -13.60 6.24 27.32
N ALA A 291 -12.72 6.92 26.57
CA ALA A 291 -13.06 7.42 25.25
C ALA A 291 -13.37 6.29 24.24
N CYS A 292 -12.65 5.17 24.32
CA CYS A 292 -12.93 3.98 23.51
C CYS A 292 -14.34 3.43 23.73
N THR A 293 -14.88 3.51 24.96
CA THR A 293 -16.24 3.02 25.26
C THR A 293 -17.35 4.01 24.91
N ASN A 294 -17.03 5.29 24.70
CA ASN A 294 -18.00 6.36 24.47
C ASN A 294 -18.08 6.83 23.01
N ASP A 295 -17.42 6.13 22.08
CA ASP A 295 -17.28 6.52 20.66
C ASP A 295 -16.72 7.95 20.48
N GLU A 296 -15.81 8.34 21.36
CA GLU A 296 -15.11 9.62 21.30
C GLU A 296 -13.85 9.53 20.41
N ASN A 297 -13.38 10.66 19.89
CA ASN A 297 -12.14 10.69 19.12
C ASN A 297 -10.93 10.39 20.03
N VAL A 298 -10.31 9.23 19.82
CA VAL A 298 -9.18 8.76 20.63
C VAL A 298 -7.84 9.42 20.31
N MET A 299 -7.70 10.10 19.16
CA MET A 299 -6.37 10.63 18.77
C MET A 299 -5.77 11.66 19.73
N PRO A 300 -6.52 12.68 20.20
CA PRO A 300 -5.98 13.61 21.20
C PRO A 300 -5.44 12.88 22.44
N LEU A 301 -6.12 11.83 22.90
CA LEU A 301 -5.73 11.05 24.08
C LEU A 301 -4.52 10.15 23.82
N LEU A 302 -4.38 9.60 22.60
CA LEU A 302 -3.16 8.89 22.19
C LEU A 302 -1.94 9.83 22.17
N ILE A 303 -2.10 11.06 21.69
CA ILE A 303 -1.01 12.07 21.69
C ILE A 303 -0.66 12.45 23.13
N GLU A 304 -1.65 12.65 24.00
CA GLU A 304 -1.44 12.92 25.43
C GLU A 304 -0.71 11.76 26.12
N ALA A 305 -1.12 10.51 25.87
CA ALA A 305 -0.50 9.31 26.42
C ALA A 305 0.95 9.16 25.95
N ALA A 306 1.21 9.33 24.64
CA ALA A 306 2.56 9.30 24.09
C ALA A 306 3.44 10.42 24.67
N SER A 307 2.88 11.63 24.85
CA SER A 307 3.59 12.76 25.49
C SER A 307 3.87 12.53 26.98
N ALA A 308 3.05 11.71 27.65
CA ALA A 308 3.30 11.24 29.00
C ALA A 308 4.29 10.07 29.07
N TYR A 309 4.87 9.65 27.94
CA TYR A 309 5.75 8.48 27.82
C TYR A 309 5.06 7.14 28.12
N ALA A 310 3.76 7.03 27.80
CA ALA A 310 3.14 5.73 27.62
C ALA A 310 3.78 5.01 26.42
N THR A 311 4.01 3.72 26.56
CA THR A 311 4.56 2.88 25.48
C THR A 311 3.48 2.51 24.47
N LEU A 312 3.90 2.11 23.27
CA LEU A 312 2.98 1.56 22.26
C LEU A 312 2.18 0.38 22.82
N GLN A 313 2.86 -0.54 23.51
CA GLN A 313 2.20 -1.69 24.13
C GLN A 313 1.11 -1.25 25.10
N GLU A 314 1.40 -0.34 26.03
CA GLU A 314 0.41 0.11 27.02
C GLU A 314 -0.82 0.77 26.38
N MET A 315 -0.65 1.55 25.31
CA MET A 315 -1.77 2.11 24.56
C MET A 315 -2.56 1.03 23.79
N CYS A 316 -1.86 0.06 23.18
CA CYS A 316 -2.51 -1.07 22.52
C CYS A 316 -3.24 -1.99 23.50
N ASP A 317 -2.74 -2.13 24.73
CA ASP A 317 -3.37 -2.96 25.78
C ASP A 317 -4.73 -2.40 26.17
N VAL A 318 -4.84 -1.07 26.29
CA VAL A 318 -6.14 -0.41 26.47
C VAL A 318 -7.12 -0.76 25.35
N PHE A 319 -6.67 -0.76 24.09
CA PHE A 319 -7.52 -1.17 22.96
C PHE A 319 -7.88 -2.65 23.01
N ARG A 320 -6.94 -3.53 23.39
CA ARG A 320 -7.21 -4.97 23.54
C ARG A 320 -8.23 -5.26 24.63
N ASP A 321 -8.17 -4.51 25.74
CA ASP A 321 -9.11 -4.66 26.85
C ASP A 321 -10.53 -4.23 26.47
N VAL A 322 -10.68 -3.19 25.64
CA VAL A 322 -11.99 -2.66 25.24
C VAL A 322 -12.57 -3.38 24.02
N PHE A 323 -11.77 -3.60 22.97
CA PHE A 323 -12.23 -4.10 21.67
C PHE A 323 -11.94 -5.60 21.46
N GLY A 324 -11.12 -6.21 22.31
CA GLY A 324 -10.65 -7.58 22.13
C GLY A 324 -9.52 -7.69 21.10
N VAL A 325 -9.28 -8.92 20.64
CA VAL A 325 -8.24 -9.25 19.67
C VAL A 325 -8.87 -10.02 18.52
N TYR A 326 -8.71 -9.52 17.30
CA TYR A 326 -9.10 -10.23 16.10
C TYR A 326 -8.24 -11.49 15.91
N ARG A 327 -8.87 -12.58 15.47
CA ARG A 327 -8.19 -13.81 15.04
C ARG A 327 -8.75 -14.22 13.70
N ASP A 328 -7.87 -14.38 12.73
CA ASP A 328 -8.23 -14.91 11.42
C ASP A 328 -8.78 -16.34 11.58
N PRO A 329 -9.97 -16.65 11.03
CA PRO A 329 -10.51 -18.00 11.05
C PRO A 329 -9.65 -19.04 10.30
N GLY A 330 -8.64 -18.61 9.54
CA GLY A 330 -7.68 -19.50 8.88
C GLY A 330 -8.29 -20.23 7.68
N THR A 331 -8.96 -19.48 6.81
CA THR A 331 -9.60 -20.03 5.60
C THR A 331 -8.53 -20.20 4.51
N PHE A 332 -8.28 -21.44 4.07
CA PHE A 332 -7.30 -21.79 3.03
C PHE A 332 -7.97 -22.43 1.82
#